data_AF-K2C0D8-F1
#
_entry.id   AF-K2C0D8-F1
#
_cell.length_a   1.000
_cell.length_b   1.000
_cell.length_c   1.000
_cell.angle_alpha   90.00
_cell.angle_beta   90.00
_cell.angle_gamma   90.00
#
_symmetry.space_group_name_H-M   'P 1'
#
loop_
_entity.id
_entity.type
_entity.pdbx_description
1 polymer ?
#
loop_
_entity_poly.entity_id
_entity_poly.type
_entity_poly.pdbx_seq_one_letter_code
_entity_poly.pdbx_strand_id
1 'polypeptide(L)'
;MKHIKLFGLLAVSVLAGCTWFQPDVTVTRTTVTPLTDDTNTTVTTTTYRDATADQLSLALLTPTDVTAYVSDVNPLPLEFNGQLDTYLQDYDFYLARQWNDAEGNKIIGNAITRYTSAEAAQANVADLAAECDEETDQVIGDVTYVCYVEPLLYYGGPSDPGYMTYRFVLGQYGVRVDLIDTGDVFDDNSVIYDRLKPMLYRLALAQADRLQDVLDDETLALVDTPAVGELPEAPDGTALLGSSAVTVEEWMALTGDESSELTGFASGAIRRFLLDERPEEVLEVIVMEFATAEQAEALLADFEAPTEGIAETQKTQDNFFFDISIFSPFGEMDYAAASVDLTTYATLIAE
;
A
#
# COMPACT_ATOMS: atom_id res chain seq x y z
N MET A 1 0.88 -25.22 -22.12
CA MET A 1 -0.12 -26.27 -21.77
C MET A 1 -0.55 -26.01 -20.34
N LYS A 2 -1.83 -25.66 -20.15
CA LYS A 2 -2.49 -25.36 -18.86
C LYS A 2 -2.76 -26.63 -18.05
N HIS A 3 -2.74 -26.50 -16.71
CA HIS A 3 -3.67 -27.12 -15.73
C HIS A 3 -3.49 -26.39 -14.38
N ILE A 4 -4.38 -25.48 -13.97
CA ILE A 4 -5.56 -25.66 -13.09
C ILE A 4 -5.29 -26.48 -11.81
N LYS A 5 -5.47 -25.83 -10.64
CA LYS A 5 -6.17 -26.41 -9.48
C LYS A 5 -7.07 -25.35 -8.81
N LEU A 6 -8.36 -25.64 -8.91
CA LEU A 6 -9.51 -25.02 -8.27
C LEU A 6 -9.78 -25.77 -6.94
N PHE A 7 -10.19 -25.09 -5.87
CA PHE A 7 -11.06 -25.64 -4.82
C PHE A 7 -11.75 -24.49 -4.08
N GLY A 8 -13.09 -24.42 -4.18
CA GLY A 8 -13.93 -23.58 -3.33
C GLY A 8 -14.69 -24.40 -2.30
N LEU A 9 -15.30 -23.74 -1.29
CA LEU A 9 -16.68 -23.98 -0.84
C LEU A 9 -17.17 -23.02 0.28
N LEU A 10 -18.30 -22.35 0.00
CA LEU A 10 -19.48 -22.00 0.82
C LEU A 10 -19.40 -21.19 2.15
N ALA A 11 -19.72 -19.89 2.04
CA ALA A 11 -20.88 -19.13 2.58
C ALA A 11 -21.46 -19.39 4.00
N VAL A 12 -21.65 -18.31 4.78
CA VAL A 12 -22.95 -17.85 5.36
C VAL A 12 -22.92 -16.34 5.62
N SER A 13 -23.96 -15.65 5.16
CA SER A 13 -24.24 -14.22 5.29
C SER A 13 -24.98 -13.84 6.59
N VAL A 14 -24.69 -12.64 7.14
CA VAL A 14 -25.62 -11.88 7.99
C VAL A 14 -25.50 -10.38 7.66
N LEU A 15 -26.58 -9.82 7.12
CA LEU A 15 -26.82 -8.40 6.90
C LEU A 15 -27.03 -7.67 8.23
N ALA A 16 -26.33 -6.55 8.43
CA ALA A 16 -26.80 -5.45 9.27
C ALA A 16 -26.18 -4.15 8.80
N GLY A 17 -26.96 -3.32 8.09
CA GLY A 17 -26.57 -1.96 7.76
C GLY A 17 -26.44 -1.12 9.02
N CYS A 18 -25.40 -0.29 9.09
CA CYS A 18 -25.33 0.83 10.00
C CYS A 18 -24.59 1.98 9.33
N THR A 19 -25.33 3.05 9.05
CA THR A 19 -24.81 4.40 8.85
C THR A 19 -24.12 4.87 10.13
N TRP A 20 -22.84 5.22 10.10
CA TRP A 20 -22.16 5.85 11.23
C TRP A 20 -21.55 7.19 10.81
N PHE A 21 -22.24 8.26 11.21
CA PHE A 21 -21.58 9.48 11.66
C PHE A 21 -20.89 9.13 12.99
N GLN A 22 -19.56 9.26 13.09
CA GLN A 22 -18.86 9.23 14.37
C GLN A 22 -18.51 10.66 14.82
N PRO A 23 -18.85 11.05 16.07
CA PRO A 23 -18.29 12.23 16.70
C PRO A 23 -16.87 11.94 17.19
N ASP A 24 -16.02 12.95 17.28
CA ASP A 24 -14.67 12.87 17.86
C ASP A 24 -14.70 12.14 19.22
N VAL A 25 -14.12 10.94 19.29
CA VAL A 25 -13.96 10.18 20.54
C VAL A 25 -12.53 10.32 21.01
N THR A 26 -12.31 11.14 22.04
CA THR A 26 -11.03 11.20 22.75
C THR A 26 -10.94 10.02 23.71
N VAL A 27 -10.03 9.07 23.47
CA VAL A 27 -9.73 7.96 24.38
C VAL A 27 -8.44 8.27 25.17
N THR A 28 -8.47 8.05 26.49
CA THR A 28 -7.34 8.28 27.40
C THR A 28 -6.80 6.96 27.92
N ARG A 29 -5.49 6.70 27.80
CA ARG A 29 -4.83 5.54 28.42
C ARG A 29 -3.75 5.95 29.42
N THR A 30 -3.69 5.19 30.51
CA THR A 30 -2.77 5.35 31.64
C THR A 30 -1.73 4.24 31.62
N THR A 31 -0.44 4.56 31.58
CA THR A 31 0.64 3.60 31.75
C THR A 31 1.37 3.91 33.07
N VAL A 32 1.48 2.89 33.95
CA VAL A 32 2.08 3.03 35.29
C VAL A 32 3.46 2.39 35.27
N THR A 33 4.52 3.20 35.42
CA THR A 33 5.87 2.70 35.70
C THR A 33 6.07 2.65 37.22
N PRO A 34 6.47 1.53 37.82
CA PRO A 34 6.76 1.49 39.24
C PRO A 34 8.10 2.16 39.51
N LEU A 35 8.07 3.37 40.08
CA LEU A 35 9.23 3.97 40.71
C LEU A 35 9.16 3.76 42.22
N THR A 36 10.31 3.41 42.76
CA THR A 36 10.56 3.36 44.20
C THR A 36 10.53 4.80 44.73
N ASP A 37 9.71 4.99 45.75
CA ASP A 37 9.48 6.22 46.55
C ASP A 37 8.59 7.33 45.98
N ASP A 38 7.68 7.77 46.85
CA ASP A 38 6.62 8.76 46.67
C ASP A 38 7.10 10.04 45.95
N THR A 39 6.66 10.27 44.70
CA THR A 39 6.24 11.58 44.16
C THR A 39 5.73 11.43 42.72
N ASN A 40 4.57 12.02 42.44
CA ASN A 40 3.94 12.27 41.12
C ASN A 40 4.50 11.50 39.92
N THR A 41 3.81 10.42 39.53
CA THR A 41 3.95 9.79 38.22
C THR A 41 3.44 10.75 37.15
N THR A 42 4.35 11.39 36.42
CA THR A 42 4.00 12.11 35.19
C THR A 42 3.73 11.06 34.10
N VAL A 43 2.45 10.85 33.78
CA VAL A 43 2.04 10.04 32.64
C VAL A 43 2.15 10.93 31.40
N THR A 44 3.11 10.65 30.53
CA THR A 44 3.17 11.27 29.20
C THR A 44 2.26 10.47 28.29
N THR A 45 1.10 11.04 27.95
CA THR A 45 0.21 10.49 26.93
C THR A 45 0.68 11.03 25.59
N THR A 46 1.27 10.20 24.74
CA THR A 46 1.53 10.59 23.35
C THR A 46 0.23 10.35 22.58
N THR A 47 -0.53 11.42 22.37
CA THR A 47 -1.70 11.38 21.49
C THR A 47 -1.21 11.68 20.08
N TYR A 48 -1.30 10.70 19.19
CA TYR A 48 -1.04 10.91 17.78
C TYR A 48 -2.26 11.55 17.12
N ARG A 49 -2.02 12.47 16.17
CA ARG A 49 -3.11 13.11 15.42
C ARG A 49 -3.75 12.14 14.44
N ASP A 50 -4.97 12.47 14.05
CA ASP A 50 -5.66 11.81 12.94
C ASP A 50 -5.12 12.37 11.62
N ALA A 51 -4.40 11.54 10.88
CA ALA A 51 -3.97 11.84 9.52
C ALA A 51 -4.91 11.18 8.51
N THR A 52 -5.14 11.84 7.38
CA THR A 52 -5.88 11.26 6.25
C THR A 52 -5.00 10.24 5.52
N ALA A 53 -5.62 9.37 4.69
CA ALA A 53 -4.87 8.44 3.84
C ALA A 53 -3.88 9.19 2.93
N ASP A 54 -4.31 10.31 2.35
CA ASP A 54 -3.45 11.17 1.51
C ASP A 54 -2.27 11.75 2.28
N GLN A 55 -2.44 12.16 3.54
CA GLN A 55 -1.33 12.64 4.37
C GLN A 55 -0.35 11.52 4.72
N LEU A 56 -0.86 10.33 5.07
CA LEU A 56 -0.03 9.17 5.39
C LEU A 56 0.66 8.56 4.16
N SER A 57 0.16 8.83 2.96
CA SER A 57 0.85 8.47 1.71
C SER A 57 2.27 9.03 1.67
N LEU A 58 2.49 10.21 2.27
CA LEU A 58 3.80 10.86 2.40
C LEU A 58 4.72 10.14 3.39
N ALA A 59 4.18 9.33 4.30
CA ALA A 59 4.95 8.58 5.29
C ALA A 59 5.58 7.32 4.71
N LEU A 60 5.06 6.77 3.60
CA LEU A 60 5.62 5.57 2.97
C LEU A 60 7.05 5.82 2.46
N LEU A 61 7.86 4.75 2.43
CA LEU A 61 9.26 4.80 2.01
C LEU A 61 9.39 5.41 0.61
N THR A 62 10.41 6.25 0.41
CA THR A 62 10.74 6.87 -0.87
C THR A 62 11.92 6.19 -1.55
N PRO A 63 12.20 6.50 -2.83
CA PRO A 63 13.37 5.94 -3.52
C PRO A 63 14.68 6.25 -2.77
N THR A 64 14.77 7.40 -2.12
CA THR A 64 15.96 7.78 -1.34
C THR A 64 16.14 6.89 -0.10
N ASP A 65 15.06 6.53 0.58
CA ASP A 65 15.10 5.68 1.77
C ASP A 65 15.49 4.25 1.42
N VAL A 66 14.98 3.75 0.29
CA VAL A 66 15.18 2.37 -0.16
C VAL A 66 16.55 2.16 -0.80
N THR A 67 16.93 3.00 -1.76
CA THR A 67 18.18 2.84 -2.54
C THR A 67 19.46 3.04 -1.71
N ALA A 68 19.33 3.55 -0.49
CA ALA A 68 20.42 3.58 0.49
C ALA A 68 20.83 2.17 0.97
N TYR A 69 19.94 1.17 0.85
CA TYR A 69 20.14 -0.17 1.40
C TYR A 69 19.89 -1.30 0.38
N VAL A 70 18.98 -1.09 -0.58
CA VAL A 70 18.58 -2.10 -1.57
C VAL A 70 18.76 -1.49 -2.96
N SER A 71 19.58 -2.12 -3.80
CA SER A 71 19.80 -1.66 -5.18
C SER A 71 18.78 -2.25 -6.15
N ASP A 72 18.69 -1.63 -7.34
CA ASP A 72 17.99 -2.20 -8.50
C ASP A 72 16.51 -2.51 -8.24
N VAL A 73 15.86 -1.65 -7.45
CA VAL A 73 14.43 -1.74 -7.15
C VAL A 73 13.67 -0.51 -7.65
N ASN A 74 12.48 -0.74 -8.17
CA ASN A 74 11.60 0.27 -8.73
C ASN A 74 10.31 0.33 -7.91
N PRO A 75 9.86 1.52 -7.46
CA PRO A 75 8.61 1.65 -6.73
C PRO A 75 7.43 1.39 -7.66
N LEU A 76 6.37 0.77 -7.14
CA LEU A 76 5.04 0.80 -7.76
C LEU A 76 4.24 2.02 -7.24
N PRO A 77 3.21 2.47 -7.98
CA PRO A 77 2.28 3.49 -7.50
C PRO A 77 1.66 3.10 -6.16
N LEU A 78 1.29 4.10 -5.36
CA LEU A 78 0.69 3.85 -4.05
C LEU A 78 -0.65 3.13 -4.14
N GLU A 79 -0.82 2.16 -3.24
CA GLU A 79 -2.04 1.38 -3.11
C GLU A 79 -2.88 1.88 -1.93
N PHE A 80 -4.12 2.30 -2.18
CA PHE A 80 -5.09 2.75 -1.15
C PHE A 80 -6.15 1.71 -0.78
N ASN A 81 -5.90 0.44 -1.09
CA ASN A 81 -6.69 -0.72 -0.69
C ASN A 81 -5.87 -1.98 -0.99
N GLY A 82 -4.58 -1.93 -0.65
CA GLY A 82 -3.74 -3.12 -0.73
C GLY A 82 -4.05 -4.06 0.43
N GLN A 83 -3.54 -5.29 0.33
CA GLN A 83 -3.54 -6.22 1.46
C GLN A 83 -2.25 -7.00 1.44
N LEU A 84 -1.17 -6.33 1.87
CA LEU A 84 -0.01 -7.11 2.29
C LEU A 84 -0.41 -7.97 3.50
N ASP A 85 -1.30 -7.47 4.37
CA ASP A 85 -1.76 -8.14 5.59
C ASP A 85 -3.18 -8.68 5.47
N THR A 86 -3.33 -9.99 5.49
CA THR A 86 -4.64 -10.64 5.43
C THR A 86 -5.39 -10.52 6.77
N TYR A 87 -6.73 -10.53 6.73
CA TYR A 87 -7.60 -10.60 7.91
C TYR A 87 -7.55 -9.41 8.89
N LEU A 88 -7.24 -8.20 8.40
CA LEU A 88 -7.32 -6.97 9.20
C LEU A 88 -8.74 -6.74 9.74
N GLN A 89 -8.84 -6.36 11.01
CA GLN A 89 -10.09 -6.02 11.70
C GLN A 89 -10.00 -4.63 12.33
N ASP A 90 -11.15 -3.98 12.49
CA ASP A 90 -11.28 -2.69 13.18
C ASP A 90 -10.31 -1.60 12.66
N TYR A 91 -10.19 -1.51 11.34
CA TYR A 91 -9.34 -0.55 10.64
C TYR A 91 -10.17 0.46 9.83
N ASP A 92 -9.63 1.68 9.73
CA ASP A 92 -10.25 2.78 8.98
C ASP A 92 -9.82 2.75 7.51
N PHE A 93 -8.51 2.60 7.27
CA PHE A 93 -7.94 2.44 5.94
C PHE A 93 -6.56 1.79 5.99
N TYR A 94 -6.12 1.34 4.81
CA TYR A 94 -4.85 0.72 4.57
C TYR A 94 -4.18 1.41 3.37
N LEU A 95 -2.89 1.68 3.47
CA LEU A 95 -2.08 2.10 2.35
C LEU A 95 -0.76 1.33 2.26
N ALA A 96 -0.27 1.10 1.04
CA ALA A 96 1.00 0.43 0.82
C ALA A 96 1.76 0.95 -0.40
N ARG A 97 3.05 0.68 -0.41
CA ARG A 97 3.94 0.76 -1.56
C ARG A 97 4.68 -0.56 -1.69
N GLN A 98 4.74 -1.08 -2.91
CA GLN A 98 5.57 -2.22 -3.27
C GLN A 98 6.78 -1.75 -4.09
N TRP A 99 7.85 -2.51 -4.04
CA TRP A 99 9.06 -2.28 -4.82
C TRP A 99 9.47 -3.56 -5.51
N ASN A 100 9.68 -3.49 -6.81
CA ASN A 100 10.01 -4.64 -7.63
C ASN A 100 11.44 -4.57 -8.14
N ASP A 101 12.06 -5.73 -8.38
CA ASP A 101 13.29 -5.82 -9.16
C ASP A 101 13.03 -5.53 -10.66
N ALA A 102 14.09 -5.60 -11.48
CA ALA A 102 13.99 -5.41 -12.92
C ALA A 102 13.09 -6.47 -13.59
N GLU A 103 13.02 -7.68 -13.02
CA GLU A 103 12.17 -8.76 -13.51
C GLU A 103 10.70 -8.64 -13.07
N GLY A 104 10.35 -7.61 -12.29
CA GLY A 104 8.99 -7.37 -11.81
C GLY A 104 8.62 -8.17 -10.56
N ASN A 105 9.58 -8.85 -9.90
CA ASN A 105 9.33 -9.55 -8.64
C ASN A 105 9.34 -8.55 -7.48
N LYS A 106 8.38 -8.68 -6.57
CA LYS A 106 8.35 -7.91 -5.33
C LYS A 106 9.60 -8.19 -4.50
N ILE A 107 10.34 -7.14 -4.14
CA ILE A 107 11.49 -7.18 -3.22
C ILE A 107 11.16 -6.56 -1.88
N ILE A 108 10.36 -5.49 -1.86
CA ILE A 108 10.00 -4.76 -0.63
C ILE A 108 8.51 -4.48 -0.63
N GLY A 109 7.88 -4.69 0.51
CA GLY A 109 6.53 -4.22 0.81
C GLY A 109 6.57 -3.31 2.02
N ASN A 110 5.99 -2.12 1.90
CA ASN A 110 5.83 -1.20 3.01
C ASN A 110 4.37 -0.79 3.10
N ALA A 111 3.77 -0.96 4.28
CA ALA A 111 2.38 -0.61 4.52
C ALA A 111 2.15 0.08 5.85
N ILE A 112 1.10 0.90 5.86
CA ILE A 112 0.56 1.55 7.05
C ILE A 112 -0.93 1.26 7.08
N THR A 113 -1.39 0.72 8.21
CA THR A 113 -2.82 0.54 8.51
C THR A 113 -3.19 1.51 9.63
N ARG A 114 -4.22 2.32 9.41
CA ARG A 114 -4.83 3.09 10.49
C ARG A 114 -5.94 2.24 11.12
N TYR A 115 -5.80 1.97 12.40
CA TYR A 115 -6.82 1.28 13.18
C TYR A 115 -7.72 2.26 13.91
N THR A 116 -8.91 1.79 14.29
CA THR A 116 -9.90 2.56 15.07
C THR A 116 -9.40 2.99 16.45
N SER A 117 -8.29 2.40 16.95
CA SER A 117 -7.64 2.77 18.20
C SER A 117 -6.21 2.20 18.29
N ALA A 118 -5.42 2.71 19.23
CA ALA A 118 -4.11 2.16 19.56
C ALA A 118 -4.19 0.72 20.09
N GLU A 119 -5.21 0.40 20.86
CA GLU A 119 -5.48 -0.96 21.33
C GLU A 119 -5.76 -1.92 20.17
N ALA A 120 -6.57 -1.48 19.20
CA ALA A 120 -6.85 -2.25 17.99
C ALA A 120 -5.58 -2.46 17.15
N ALA A 121 -4.74 -1.43 17.00
CA ALA A 121 -3.46 -1.56 16.31
C ALA A 121 -2.54 -2.58 16.97
N GLN A 122 -2.39 -2.50 18.31
CA GLN A 122 -1.56 -3.45 19.07
C GLN A 122 -2.10 -4.88 18.97
N ALA A 123 -3.42 -5.08 19.09
CA ALA A 123 -4.04 -6.40 19.00
C ALA A 123 -3.85 -7.01 17.61
N ASN A 124 -4.19 -6.28 16.54
CA ASN A 124 -4.04 -6.78 15.17
C ASN A 124 -2.57 -7.07 14.82
N VAL A 125 -1.64 -6.17 15.17
CA VAL A 125 -0.21 -6.40 14.91
C VAL A 125 0.33 -7.59 15.70
N ALA A 126 -0.12 -7.80 16.94
CA ALA A 126 0.25 -8.97 17.73
C ALA A 126 -0.32 -10.27 17.14
N ASP A 127 -1.57 -10.27 16.68
CA ASP A 127 -2.20 -11.42 16.04
C ASP A 127 -1.51 -11.78 14.73
N LEU A 128 -1.19 -10.79 13.88
CA LEU A 128 -0.41 -10.97 12.66
C LEU A 128 1.03 -11.43 12.90
N ALA A 129 1.57 -11.16 14.10
CA ALA A 129 2.89 -11.58 14.51
C ALA A 129 2.90 -12.87 15.35
N ALA A 130 1.74 -13.48 15.61
CA ALA A 130 1.63 -14.66 16.46
C ALA A 130 2.36 -15.90 15.90
N GLU A 131 2.62 -15.91 14.59
CA GLU A 131 3.39 -16.95 13.89
C GLU A 131 4.89 -16.63 13.80
N CYS A 132 5.32 -15.51 14.40
CA CYS A 132 6.71 -15.07 14.34
C CYS A 132 7.50 -15.58 15.53
N ASP A 133 8.56 -16.33 15.25
CA ASP A 133 9.39 -16.99 16.28
C ASP A 133 10.58 -16.12 16.77
N GLU A 134 10.74 -14.89 16.27
CA GLU A 134 11.93 -14.07 16.53
C GLU A 134 11.69 -13.00 17.62
N GLU A 135 12.44 -13.11 18.72
CA GLU A 135 12.58 -12.02 19.69
C GLU A 135 13.57 -10.96 19.15
N THR A 136 13.16 -9.69 19.15
CA THR A 136 14.03 -8.55 18.81
C THR A 136 14.31 -7.69 20.04
N ASP A 137 15.55 -7.25 20.21
CA ASP A 137 15.94 -6.22 21.19
C ASP A 137 15.82 -4.80 20.60
N GLN A 138 15.54 -4.70 19.30
CA GLN A 138 15.40 -3.46 18.56
C GLN A 138 13.94 -3.02 18.50
N VAL A 139 13.50 -2.35 19.56
CA VAL A 139 12.13 -1.84 19.67
C VAL A 139 11.98 -0.53 18.90
N ILE A 140 10.97 -0.48 18.04
CA ILE A 140 10.48 0.66 17.27
C ILE A 140 9.03 0.92 17.68
N GLY A 141 8.73 2.14 18.14
CA GLY A 141 7.39 2.51 18.58
C GLY A 141 6.93 1.80 19.86
N ASP A 142 5.63 1.53 19.94
CA ASP A 142 4.97 0.98 21.13
C ASP A 142 5.15 -0.54 21.26
N VAL A 143 5.10 -1.23 20.13
CA VAL A 143 5.22 -2.69 20.00
C VAL A 143 6.00 -3.00 18.74
N THR A 144 6.88 -4.00 18.77
CA THR A 144 7.64 -4.45 17.60
C THR A 144 7.72 -5.97 17.57
N TYR A 145 7.54 -6.54 16.39
CA TYR A 145 7.77 -7.93 16.09
C TYR A 145 8.61 -8.04 14.83
N VAL A 146 9.45 -9.07 14.79
CA VAL A 146 10.22 -9.44 13.60
C VAL A 146 9.84 -10.86 13.25
N CYS A 147 9.64 -11.11 11.96
CA CYS A 147 9.29 -12.42 11.44
C CYS A 147 10.33 -12.77 10.39
N TYR A 148 10.93 -13.95 10.50
CA TYR A 148 11.82 -14.48 9.48
C TYR A 148 11.21 -15.76 8.92
N VAL A 149 11.15 -15.85 7.60
CA VAL A 149 10.70 -17.04 6.89
C VAL A 149 11.86 -17.56 6.06
N GLU A 150 12.23 -18.81 6.34
CA GLU A 150 13.31 -19.52 5.66
C GLU A 150 12.96 -19.78 4.18
N PRO A 151 13.95 -19.81 3.28
CA PRO A 151 13.71 -20.17 1.89
C PRO A 151 13.15 -21.60 1.77
N LEU A 152 12.22 -21.82 0.84
CA LEU A 152 11.70 -23.16 0.53
C LEU A 152 12.38 -23.71 -0.72
N LEU A 153 13.21 -24.75 -0.52
CA LEU A 153 13.90 -25.43 -1.61
C LEU A 153 13.04 -26.57 -2.18
N TYR A 154 12.50 -26.39 -3.38
CA TYR A 154 11.80 -27.45 -4.11
C TYR A 154 12.77 -28.22 -5.02
N TYR A 155 12.94 -29.52 -4.77
CA TYR A 155 13.73 -30.39 -5.65
C TYR A 155 13.09 -30.48 -7.05
N GLY A 156 13.67 -29.78 -8.03
CA GLY A 156 13.23 -29.79 -9.43
C GLY A 156 12.16 -28.75 -9.78
N GLY A 157 11.91 -27.75 -8.92
CA GLY A 157 11.03 -26.61 -9.16
C GLY A 157 11.66 -25.27 -8.76
N PRO A 158 10.97 -24.14 -8.96
CA PRO A 158 11.42 -22.85 -8.45
C PRO A 158 11.42 -22.88 -6.92
N SER A 159 12.45 -22.33 -6.29
CA SER A 159 12.56 -22.15 -4.83
C SER A 159 11.93 -20.83 -4.40
N ASP A 160 11.27 -20.82 -3.24
CA ASP A 160 10.79 -19.57 -2.64
C ASP A 160 11.95 -18.91 -1.87
N PRO A 161 12.23 -17.61 -2.10
CA PRO A 161 13.28 -16.91 -1.38
C PRO A 161 12.94 -16.75 0.10
N GLY A 162 13.98 -16.64 0.94
CA GLY A 162 13.79 -16.25 2.32
C GLY A 162 13.34 -14.79 2.39
N TYR A 163 12.54 -14.44 3.39
CA TYR A 163 12.14 -13.05 3.60
C TYR A 163 12.01 -12.72 5.08
N MET A 164 12.10 -11.44 5.39
CA MET A 164 11.97 -10.94 6.75
C MET A 164 10.96 -9.80 6.79
N THR A 165 10.18 -9.72 7.86
CA THR A 165 9.17 -8.69 8.08
C THR A 165 9.37 -8.03 9.44
N TYR A 166 9.40 -6.70 9.46
CA TYR A 166 9.25 -5.88 10.65
C TYR A 166 7.81 -5.41 10.75
N ARG A 167 7.19 -5.65 11.91
CA ARG A 167 5.87 -5.11 12.26
C ARG A 167 6.01 -4.26 13.50
N PHE A 168 5.46 -3.06 13.47
CA PHE A 168 5.46 -2.21 14.66
C PHE A 168 4.24 -1.31 14.73
N VAL A 169 4.01 -0.72 15.90
CA VAL A 169 2.89 0.19 16.16
C VAL A 169 3.41 1.54 16.60
N LEU A 170 2.85 2.61 16.02
CA LEU A 170 2.96 3.98 16.50
C LEU A 170 1.55 4.52 16.76
N GLY A 171 1.09 4.48 18.02
CA GLY A 171 -0.28 4.86 18.37
C GLY A 171 -1.31 3.96 17.71
N GLN A 172 -2.20 4.54 16.91
CA GLN A 172 -3.25 3.81 16.17
C GLN A 172 -2.79 3.30 14.80
N TYR A 173 -1.51 3.48 14.45
CA TYR A 173 -0.96 3.10 13.16
C TYR A 173 -0.13 1.82 13.30
N GLY A 174 -0.58 0.74 12.67
CA GLY A 174 0.24 -0.46 12.50
C GLY A 174 1.03 -0.36 11.20
N VAL A 175 2.31 -0.71 11.27
CA VAL A 175 3.25 -0.59 10.16
C VAL A 175 3.84 -1.95 9.87
N ARG A 176 3.97 -2.25 8.58
CA ARG A 176 4.71 -3.39 8.05
C ARG A 176 5.79 -2.89 7.11
N VAL A 177 6.98 -3.45 7.27
CA VAL A 177 8.05 -3.40 6.26
C VAL A 177 8.54 -4.82 6.07
N ASP A 178 8.51 -5.33 4.84
CA ASP A 178 9.07 -6.63 4.48
C ASP A 178 10.18 -6.48 3.44
N LEU A 179 11.14 -7.39 3.48
CA LEU A 179 12.26 -7.47 2.55
C LEU A 179 12.47 -8.93 2.15
N ILE A 180 12.45 -9.19 0.86
CA ILE A 180 12.72 -10.49 0.25
C ILE A 180 14.20 -10.59 -0.13
N ASP A 181 14.79 -11.75 0.11
CA ASP A 181 16.16 -12.02 -0.27
C ASP A 181 16.35 -12.13 -1.78
N THR A 182 17.28 -11.35 -2.29
CA THR A 182 17.73 -11.36 -3.69
C THR A 182 19.03 -12.13 -3.90
N GLY A 183 19.58 -12.72 -2.82
CA GLY A 183 20.78 -13.54 -2.86
C GLY A 183 20.56 -14.94 -3.42
N ASP A 184 21.58 -15.78 -3.32
CA ASP A 184 21.45 -17.18 -3.73
C ASP A 184 20.54 -17.92 -2.73
N VAL A 185 19.42 -18.44 -3.22
CA VAL A 185 18.46 -19.26 -2.47
C VAL A 185 19.08 -20.52 -1.84
N PHE A 186 20.26 -20.94 -2.31
CA PHE A 186 21.03 -22.05 -1.74
C PHE A 186 21.98 -21.62 -0.61
N ASP A 187 22.05 -20.33 -0.28
CA ASP A 187 22.77 -19.85 0.90
C ASP A 187 22.20 -20.49 2.18
N ASP A 188 23.05 -20.74 3.16
CA ASP A 188 22.62 -21.20 4.48
C ASP A 188 21.66 -20.17 5.12
N ASN A 189 20.62 -20.62 5.84
CA ASN A 189 19.62 -19.75 6.47
C ASN A 189 20.24 -18.62 7.32
N SER A 190 21.36 -18.88 8.00
CA SER A 190 22.06 -17.85 8.77
C SER A 190 22.66 -16.75 7.91
N VAL A 191 23.13 -17.08 6.70
CA VAL A 191 23.70 -16.11 5.75
C VAL A 191 22.60 -15.19 5.21
N ILE A 192 21.44 -15.77 4.85
CA ILE A 192 20.26 -15.01 4.40
C ILE A 192 19.80 -14.08 5.53
N TYR A 193 19.65 -14.60 6.74
CA TYR A 193 19.25 -13.83 7.91
C TYR A 193 20.20 -12.66 8.20
N ASP A 194 21.51 -12.92 8.23
CA ASP A 194 22.54 -11.89 8.50
C ASP A 194 22.59 -10.81 7.41
N ARG A 195 22.17 -11.14 6.18
CA ARG A 195 22.03 -10.19 5.07
C ARG A 195 20.77 -9.34 5.23
N LEU A 196 19.60 -9.95 5.46
CA LEU A 196 18.31 -9.24 5.53
C LEU A 196 18.19 -8.35 6.76
N LYS A 197 18.55 -8.87 7.95
CA LYS A 197 18.31 -8.21 9.24
C LYS A 197 18.80 -6.75 9.32
N PRO A 198 20.07 -6.44 8.99
CA PRO A 198 20.54 -5.06 9.10
C PRO A 198 19.88 -4.11 8.10
N MET A 199 19.53 -4.59 6.89
CA MET A 199 18.86 -3.77 5.88
C MET A 199 17.42 -3.48 6.29
N LEU A 200 16.68 -4.51 6.68
CA LEU A 200 15.27 -4.36 7.05
C LEU A 200 15.09 -3.50 8.29
N TYR A 201 15.97 -3.63 9.30
CA TYR A 201 15.93 -2.76 10.47
C TYR A 201 16.11 -1.28 10.09
N ARG A 202 16.98 -0.97 9.13
CA ARG A 202 17.18 0.40 8.65
C ARG A 202 15.98 0.94 7.90
N LEU A 203 15.33 0.12 7.07
CA LEU A 203 14.09 0.48 6.39
C LEU A 203 12.95 0.71 7.40
N ALA A 204 12.85 -0.13 8.44
CA ALA A 204 11.85 0.03 9.50
C ALA A 204 12.05 1.32 10.30
N LEU A 205 13.30 1.68 10.62
CA LEU A 205 13.62 2.97 11.26
C LEU A 205 13.25 4.15 10.36
N ALA A 206 13.64 4.11 9.07
CA ALA A 206 13.28 5.16 8.13
C ALA A 206 11.76 5.32 8.02
N GLN A 207 11.02 4.21 7.97
CA GLN A 207 9.56 4.23 7.95
C GLN A 207 8.96 4.84 9.23
N ALA A 208 9.52 4.52 10.40
CA ALA A 208 9.07 5.08 11.67
C ALA A 208 9.32 6.59 11.73
N ASP A 209 10.51 7.05 11.33
CA ASP A 209 10.87 8.46 11.29
C ASP A 209 9.92 9.24 10.36
N ARG A 210 9.67 8.73 9.15
CA ARG A 210 8.72 9.37 8.21
C ARG A 210 7.30 9.44 8.74
N LEU A 211 6.82 8.38 9.38
CA LEU A 211 5.50 8.37 9.98
C LEU A 211 5.42 9.38 11.12
N GLN A 212 6.45 9.45 11.97
CA GLN A 212 6.51 10.44 13.04
C GLN A 212 6.52 11.87 12.49
N ASP A 213 7.32 12.16 11.45
CA ASP A 213 7.34 13.46 10.77
C ASP A 213 5.94 13.84 10.25
N VAL A 214 5.24 12.88 9.64
CA VAL A 214 3.87 13.12 9.17
C VAL A 214 2.92 13.42 10.32
N LEU A 215 3.02 12.67 11.41
CA LEU A 215 2.15 12.84 12.58
C LEU A 215 2.45 14.12 13.38
N ASP A 216 3.68 14.62 13.33
CA ASP A 216 4.09 15.84 14.04
C ASP A 216 3.77 17.13 13.28
N ASP A 217 3.64 17.08 11.95
CA ASP A 217 3.37 18.24 11.10
C ASP A 217 1.92 18.29 10.58
N GLU A 218 1.06 19.08 11.24
CA GLU A 218 -0.32 19.34 10.80
C GLU A 218 -0.41 20.18 9.51
N THR A 219 0.70 20.80 9.09
CA THR A 219 0.77 21.74 7.95
C THR A 219 1.34 21.12 6.68
N LEU A 220 1.51 19.80 6.65
CA LEU A 220 1.98 19.07 5.47
C LEU A 220 1.14 19.43 4.24
N ALA A 221 1.82 20.07 3.30
CA ALA A 221 1.26 20.29 1.98
C ALA A 221 1.25 18.96 1.23
N LEU A 222 0.06 18.53 0.82
CA LEU A 222 -0.08 17.46 -0.15
C LEU A 222 0.54 17.91 -1.49
N VAL A 223 1.00 16.94 -2.26
CA VAL A 223 1.54 17.22 -3.60
C VAL A 223 0.41 17.78 -4.47
N ASP A 224 0.62 19.00 -4.98
CA ASP A 224 -0.32 19.70 -5.85
C ASP A 224 0.31 19.83 -7.25
N THR A 225 -0.16 19.02 -8.18
CA THR A 225 0.26 19.01 -9.60
C THR A 225 -0.96 19.18 -10.50
N PRO A 226 -0.80 19.62 -11.76
CA PRO A 226 -1.93 19.67 -12.69
C PRO A 226 -2.66 18.33 -12.81
N ALA A 227 -1.94 17.21 -12.86
CA ALA A 227 -2.57 15.88 -12.88
C ALA A 227 -3.46 15.60 -11.65
N VAL A 228 -3.10 16.08 -10.45
CA VAL A 228 -3.96 15.96 -9.26
C VAL A 228 -5.25 16.76 -9.41
N GLY A 229 -5.18 17.93 -10.06
CA GLY A 229 -6.35 18.76 -10.36
C GLY A 229 -7.33 18.13 -11.35
N GLU A 230 -6.85 17.22 -12.20
CA GLU A 230 -7.65 16.51 -13.19
C GLU A 230 -8.21 15.16 -12.66
N LEU A 231 -7.88 14.76 -11.43
CA LEU A 231 -8.47 13.56 -10.83
C LEU A 231 -9.98 13.78 -10.57
N PRO A 232 -10.85 12.83 -10.97
CA PRO A 232 -12.29 13.00 -10.84
C PRO A 232 -12.74 13.05 -9.38
N GLU A 233 -13.83 13.77 -9.12
CA GLU A 233 -14.56 13.64 -7.86
C GLU A 233 -15.10 12.20 -7.69
N ALA A 234 -15.46 11.82 -6.47
CA ALA A 234 -16.01 10.49 -6.18
C ALA A 234 -17.30 10.26 -6.98
N PRO A 235 -17.33 9.25 -7.87
CA PRO A 235 -18.56 8.91 -8.57
C PRO A 235 -19.65 8.41 -7.61
N ASP A 236 -20.91 8.50 -8.03
CA ASP A 236 -22.04 7.95 -7.27
C ASP A 236 -21.83 6.46 -6.97
N GLY A 237 -22.13 6.05 -5.74
CA GLY A 237 -21.98 4.66 -5.27
C GLY A 237 -20.53 4.24 -4.99
N THR A 238 -19.64 5.22 -4.78
CA THR A 238 -18.25 4.97 -4.43
C THR A 238 -17.80 5.74 -3.19
N ALA A 239 -16.80 5.20 -2.49
CA ALA A 239 -16.17 5.86 -1.36
C ALA A 239 -14.68 6.14 -1.67
N LEU A 240 -14.21 7.37 -1.46
CA LEU A 240 -12.81 7.73 -1.68
C LEU A 240 -11.91 6.96 -0.70
N LEU A 241 -10.91 6.27 -1.25
CA LEU A 241 -9.87 5.59 -0.48
C LEU A 241 -8.65 6.48 -0.27
N GLY A 242 -8.23 7.19 -1.31
CA GLY A 242 -7.16 8.17 -1.24
C GLY A 242 -6.61 8.56 -2.61
N SER A 243 -5.70 9.53 -2.59
CA SER A 243 -5.02 10.06 -3.76
C SER A 243 -3.52 10.24 -3.52
N SER A 244 -2.70 10.11 -4.57
CA SER A 244 -1.28 10.41 -4.54
C SER A 244 -0.80 10.92 -5.89
N ALA A 245 0.35 11.59 -5.91
CA ALA A 245 1.12 11.75 -7.14
C ALA A 245 1.69 10.40 -7.61
N VAL A 246 1.92 10.29 -8.92
CA VAL A 246 2.57 9.16 -9.59
C VAL A 246 3.78 9.69 -10.35
N THR A 247 4.94 9.06 -10.19
CA THR A 247 6.15 9.39 -10.96
C THR A 247 6.25 8.57 -12.25
N VAL A 248 7.13 8.98 -13.16
CA VAL A 248 7.45 8.20 -14.36
C VAL A 248 7.94 6.80 -13.97
N GLU A 249 8.83 6.72 -12.98
CA GLU A 249 9.40 5.46 -12.53
C GLU A 249 8.33 4.51 -11.98
N GLU A 250 7.36 5.04 -11.23
CA GLU A 250 6.23 4.27 -10.72
C GLU A 250 5.33 3.75 -11.85
N TRP A 251 5.03 4.59 -12.84
CA TRP A 251 4.25 4.16 -14.00
C TRP A 251 4.95 3.06 -14.78
N MET A 252 6.25 3.25 -15.08
CA MET A 252 7.02 2.27 -15.86
C MET A 252 7.15 0.93 -15.13
N ALA A 253 7.30 0.96 -13.80
CA ALA A 253 7.31 -0.24 -12.98
C ALA A 253 5.94 -0.96 -13.00
N LEU A 254 4.83 -0.21 -13.03
CA LEU A 254 3.47 -0.78 -13.11
C LEU A 254 3.22 -1.47 -14.46
N THR A 255 3.61 -0.84 -15.56
CA THR A 255 3.33 -1.37 -16.91
C THR A 255 4.32 -2.43 -17.36
N GLY A 256 5.47 -2.56 -16.68
CA GLY A 256 6.55 -3.45 -17.10
C GLY A 256 7.22 -3.02 -18.40
N ASP A 257 7.00 -1.77 -18.84
CA ASP A 257 7.69 -1.21 -19.99
C ASP A 257 9.08 -0.74 -19.56
N GLU A 258 10.13 -1.40 -20.05
CA GLU A 258 11.51 -0.95 -19.85
C GLU A 258 11.95 0.05 -20.95
N SER A 259 11.06 0.40 -21.89
CA SER A 259 11.46 0.83 -23.23
C SER A 259 10.74 2.04 -23.83
N SER A 260 10.52 3.12 -23.08
CA SER A 260 10.60 4.48 -23.66
C SER A 260 10.64 5.52 -22.54
N GLU A 261 11.48 6.56 -22.66
CA GLU A 261 11.23 7.78 -21.91
C GLU A 261 9.80 8.21 -22.28
N LEU A 262 8.89 8.23 -21.30
CA LEU A 262 7.54 8.80 -21.41
C LEU A 262 7.67 10.25 -21.87
N THR A 263 7.82 10.43 -23.18
CA THR A 263 8.43 11.64 -23.73
C THR A 263 7.44 12.78 -23.54
N GLY A 264 7.87 13.80 -22.82
CA GLY A 264 7.03 14.93 -22.48
C GLY A 264 6.16 14.72 -21.25
N PHE A 265 6.30 13.64 -20.49
CA PHE A 265 5.67 13.54 -19.17
C PHE A 265 6.00 14.76 -18.30
N ALA A 266 4.98 15.33 -17.69
CA ALA A 266 5.07 16.52 -16.85
C ALA A 266 4.70 16.20 -15.40
N SER A 267 3.59 15.48 -15.18
CA SER A 267 3.15 15.05 -13.85
C SER A 267 2.20 13.86 -13.93
N GLY A 268 2.04 13.13 -12.83
CA GLY A 268 1.10 12.02 -12.73
C GLY A 268 0.37 12.01 -11.38
N ALA A 269 -0.80 11.41 -11.34
CA ALA A 269 -1.61 11.24 -10.14
C ALA A 269 -2.45 9.97 -10.20
N ILE A 270 -2.78 9.43 -9.03
CA ILE A 270 -3.65 8.26 -8.84
C ILE A 270 -4.72 8.60 -7.81
N ARG A 271 -5.94 8.12 -8.04
CA ARG A 271 -7.04 8.13 -7.07
C ARG A 271 -7.76 6.80 -7.10
N ARG A 272 -8.08 6.28 -5.92
CA ARG A 272 -8.83 5.03 -5.77
C ARG A 272 -10.11 5.23 -5.00
N PHE A 273 -11.11 4.45 -5.38
CA PHE A 273 -12.42 4.41 -4.74
C PHE A 273 -12.86 2.97 -4.48
N LEU A 274 -13.54 2.76 -3.37
CA LEU A 274 -14.25 1.52 -3.07
C LEU A 274 -15.63 1.56 -3.72
N LEU A 275 -16.08 0.46 -4.33
CA LEU A 275 -17.43 0.37 -4.87
C LEU A 275 -18.42 -0.09 -3.79
N ASP A 276 -19.45 0.69 -3.48
CA ASP A 276 -20.39 0.43 -2.37
C ASP A 276 -21.13 -0.91 -2.53
N GLU A 277 -21.58 -1.22 -3.76
CA GLU A 277 -22.31 -2.46 -4.08
C GLU A 277 -21.38 -3.66 -4.25
N ARG A 278 -20.08 -3.41 -4.48
CA ARG A 278 -19.05 -4.42 -4.74
C ARG A 278 -17.80 -4.10 -3.91
N PRO A 279 -17.87 -4.23 -2.56
CA PRO A 279 -16.81 -3.76 -1.65
C PRO A 279 -15.51 -4.58 -1.73
N GLU A 280 -15.47 -5.65 -2.53
CA GLU A 280 -14.25 -6.37 -2.86
C GLU A 280 -13.58 -5.83 -4.13
N GLU A 281 -14.15 -4.80 -4.76
CA GLU A 281 -13.67 -4.19 -5.99
C GLU A 281 -13.29 -2.72 -5.79
N VAL A 282 -12.25 -2.30 -6.50
CA VAL A 282 -11.67 -0.96 -6.48
C VAL A 282 -11.78 -0.35 -7.85
N LEU A 283 -12.27 0.88 -7.91
CA LEU A 283 -12.08 1.76 -9.05
C LEU A 283 -10.78 2.55 -8.85
N GLU A 284 -9.89 2.48 -9.83
CA GLU A 284 -8.66 3.25 -9.89
C GLU A 284 -8.70 4.18 -11.11
N VAL A 285 -8.22 5.41 -10.90
CA VAL A 285 -8.01 6.38 -11.96
C VAL A 285 -6.59 6.90 -11.83
N ILE A 286 -5.77 6.64 -12.86
CA ILE A 286 -4.45 7.21 -13.02
C ILE A 286 -4.52 8.28 -14.11
N VAL A 287 -3.99 9.46 -13.82
CA VAL A 287 -3.91 10.59 -14.75
C VAL A 287 -2.45 10.92 -14.97
N MET A 288 -2.05 11.08 -16.23
CA MET A 288 -0.72 11.53 -16.62
C MET A 288 -0.81 12.76 -17.52
N GLU A 289 -0.14 13.82 -17.12
CA GLU A 289 0.04 15.05 -17.88
C GLU A 289 1.26 14.93 -18.79
N PHE A 290 1.10 15.35 -20.04
CA PHE A 290 2.17 15.46 -21.03
C PHE A 290 2.36 16.89 -21.49
N ALA A 291 3.45 17.17 -22.18
CA ALA A 291 3.74 18.51 -22.72
C ALA A 291 2.82 18.86 -23.89
N THR A 292 2.32 17.86 -24.64
CA THR A 292 1.36 18.06 -25.73
C THR A 292 0.29 16.96 -25.78
N ALA A 293 -0.84 17.27 -26.41
CA ALA A 293 -1.93 16.31 -26.65
C ALA A 293 -1.48 15.12 -27.50
N GLU A 294 -0.63 15.35 -28.50
CA GLU A 294 -0.11 14.28 -29.36
C GLU A 294 0.75 13.26 -28.59
N GLN A 295 1.40 13.68 -27.50
CA GLN A 295 2.17 12.78 -26.65
C GLN A 295 1.27 11.94 -25.76
N ALA A 296 0.20 12.51 -25.20
CA ALA A 296 -0.81 11.75 -24.48
C ALA A 296 -1.52 10.74 -25.41
N GLU A 297 -1.86 11.15 -26.64
CA GLU A 297 -2.47 10.27 -27.65
C GLU A 297 -1.53 9.14 -28.10
N ALA A 298 -0.22 9.39 -28.15
CA ALA A 298 0.76 8.36 -28.49
C ALA A 298 0.75 7.21 -27.47
N LEU A 299 0.63 7.52 -26.18
CA LEU A 299 0.57 6.50 -25.14
C LEU A 299 -0.69 5.62 -25.27
N LEU A 300 -1.85 6.22 -25.58
CA LEU A 300 -3.09 5.48 -25.80
C LEU A 300 -2.99 4.47 -26.97
N ALA A 301 -2.19 4.79 -27.99
CA ALA A 301 -2.03 3.93 -29.16
C ALA A 301 -1.24 2.64 -28.86
N ASP A 302 -0.43 2.65 -27.80
CA ASP A 302 0.41 1.52 -27.38
C ASP A 302 -0.31 0.60 -26.38
N PHE A 303 -1.58 0.86 -26.08
CA PHE A 303 -2.37 0.02 -25.18
C PHE A 303 -2.59 -1.40 -25.73
N GLU A 304 -2.06 -2.39 -25.01
CA GLU A 304 -2.42 -3.80 -25.19
C GLU A 304 -3.66 -4.15 -24.35
N ALA A 305 -4.46 -5.12 -24.82
CA ALA A 305 -5.73 -5.49 -24.18
C ALA A 305 -5.56 -5.85 -22.69
N PRO A 306 -6.60 -5.59 -21.85
CA PRO A 306 -6.51 -5.74 -20.40
C PRO A 306 -6.05 -7.13 -19.96
N THR A 307 -5.28 -7.15 -18.88
CA THR A 307 -4.77 -8.37 -18.26
C THR A 307 -5.90 -9.16 -17.59
N GLU A 308 -5.77 -10.49 -17.52
CA GLU A 308 -6.72 -11.34 -16.79
C GLU A 308 -6.73 -10.98 -15.31
N GLY A 309 -7.69 -10.17 -14.89
CA GLY A 309 -7.96 -9.81 -13.49
C GLY A 309 -8.54 -8.42 -13.34
N ILE A 310 -8.42 -7.62 -14.41
CA ILE A 310 -8.68 -6.19 -14.42
C ILE A 310 -9.62 -5.88 -15.58
N ALA A 311 -10.60 -5.03 -15.33
CA ALA A 311 -11.37 -4.39 -16.37
C ALA A 311 -10.79 -2.98 -16.52
N GLU A 312 -10.43 -2.57 -17.73
CA GLU A 312 -9.66 -1.34 -17.94
C GLU A 312 -10.18 -0.60 -19.18
N THR A 313 -10.15 0.73 -19.12
CA THR A 313 -10.37 1.59 -20.26
C THR A 313 -9.46 2.80 -20.16
N GLN A 314 -8.99 3.26 -21.31
CA GLN A 314 -8.06 4.37 -21.40
C GLN A 314 -8.62 5.44 -22.33
N LYS A 315 -8.30 6.70 -22.06
CA LYS A 315 -8.69 7.83 -22.90
C LYS A 315 -7.67 8.96 -22.78
N THR A 316 -7.79 9.92 -23.69
CA THR A 316 -7.07 11.18 -23.62
C THR A 316 -8.03 12.36 -23.64
N GLN A 317 -7.60 13.47 -23.03
CA GLN A 317 -8.28 14.75 -23.08
C GLN A 317 -7.23 15.85 -22.95
N ASP A 318 -7.18 16.75 -23.93
CA ASP A 318 -6.11 17.73 -24.07
C ASP A 318 -4.72 17.05 -23.96
N ASN A 319 -3.85 17.52 -23.07
CA ASN A 319 -2.53 16.95 -22.83
C ASN A 319 -2.51 15.89 -21.71
N PHE A 320 -3.67 15.34 -21.35
CA PHE A 320 -3.79 14.32 -20.31
C PHE A 320 -4.17 12.96 -20.88
N PHE A 321 -3.55 11.93 -20.33
CA PHE A 321 -3.92 10.53 -20.49
C PHE A 321 -4.56 10.04 -19.20
N PHE A 322 -5.66 9.30 -19.33
CA PHE A 322 -6.39 8.69 -18.23
C PHE A 322 -6.38 7.18 -18.43
N ASP A 323 -5.89 6.49 -17.42
CA ASP A 323 -6.09 5.06 -17.25
C ASP A 323 -7.13 4.84 -16.15
N ILE A 324 -8.17 4.09 -16.46
CA ILE A 324 -9.31 3.85 -15.59
C ILE A 324 -9.51 2.35 -15.49
N SER A 325 -9.32 1.81 -14.30
CA SER A 325 -9.39 0.38 -14.06
C SER A 325 -10.34 0.04 -12.92
N ILE A 326 -11.01 -1.10 -13.04
CA ILE A 326 -11.70 -1.76 -11.94
C ILE A 326 -11.04 -3.13 -11.76
N PHE A 327 -10.69 -3.45 -10.52
CA PHE A 327 -10.11 -4.74 -10.17
C PHE A 327 -10.58 -5.19 -8.79
N SER A 328 -10.53 -6.50 -8.56
CA SER A 328 -10.80 -7.06 -7.23
C SER A 328 -9.49 -7.51 -6.58
N PRO A 329 -8.96 -6.77 -5.60
CA PRO A 329 -7.70 -7.17 -4.98
C PRO A 329 -7.82 -8.46 -4.15
N PHE A 330 -9.04 -8.85 -3.72
CA PHE A 330 -9.26 -9.99 -2.79
C PHE A 330 -10.29 -11.02 -3.25
N GLY A 331 -10.95 -10.78 -4.38
CA GLY A 331 -12.12 -11.55 -4.79
C GLY A 331 -12.11 -11.89 -6.27
N GLU A 332 -13.21 -12.51 -6.70
CA GLU A 332 -13.51 -12.63 -8.12
C GLU A 332 -14.21 -11.34 -8.56
N MET A 333 -13.64 -10.66 -9.54
CA MET A 333 -14.26 -9.48 -10.12
C MET A 333 -15.50 -9.85 -10.95
N ASP A 334 -16.60 -9.12 -10.79
CA ASP A 334 -17.72 -9.17 -11.73
C ASP A 334 -17.37 -8.36 -12.98
N TYR A 335 -16.69 -9.01 -13.94
CA TYR A 335 -16.27 -8.38 -15.20
C TYR A 335 -17.41 -7.71 -15.98
N ALA A 336 -18.62 -8.28 -15.93
CA ALA A 336 -19.74 -7.76 -16.68
C ALA A 336 -20.23 -6.44 -16.08
N ALA A 337 -20.36 -6.38 -14.74
CA ALA A 337 -20.67 -5.15 -14.02
C ALA A 337 -19.53 -4.13 -14.15
N ALA A 338 -18.28 -4.53 -13.94
CA ALA A 338 -17.10 -3.68 -14.07
C ALA A 338 -17.01 -3.02 -15.45
N SER A 339 -17.27 -3.77 -16.53
CA SER A 339 -17.25 -3.22 -17.90
C SER A 339 -18.34 -2.14 -18.13
N VAL A 340 -19.51 -2.30 -17.52
CA VAL A 340 -20.61 -1.31 -17.60
C VAL A 340 -20.24 -0.05 -16.82
N ASP A 341 -19.70 -0.23 -15.62
CA ASP A 341 -19.30 0.88 -14.75
C ASP A 341 -18.15 1.69 -15.36
N LEU A 342 -17.14 1.02 -15.93
CA LEU A 342 -16.05 1.70 -16.65
C LEU A 342 -16.54 2.60 -17.79
N THR A 343 -17.51 2.12 -18.57
CA THR A 343 -18.10 2.94 -19.65
C THR A 343 -18.77 4.20 -19.09
N THR A 344 -19.40 4.07 -17.94
CA THR A 344 -20.06 5.18 -17.23
C THR A 344 -19.02 6.17 -16.70
N TYR A 345 -18.00 5.69 -15.99
CA TYR A 345 -16.97 6.52 -15.40
C TYR A 345 -16.09 7.21 -16.45
N ALA A 346 -15.74 6.53 -17.54
CA ALA A 346 -15.00 7.14 -18.65
C ALA A 346 -15.76 8.30 -19.31
N THR A 347 -17.10 8.23 -19.31
CA THR A 347 -17.95 9.32 -19.81
C THR A 347 -17.96 10.51 -18.84
N LEU A 348 -18.03 10.25 -17.52
CA LEU A 348 -18.02 11.31 -16.50
C LEU A 348 -16.70 12.08 -16.48
N ILE A 349 -15.57 11.40 -16.72
CA ILE A 349 -14.26 12.04 -16.80
C ILE A 349 -14.13 12.90 -18.09
N ALA A 350 -15.09 12.86 -19.02
CA ALA A 350 -15.06 13.62 -20.28
C ALA A 350 -15.87 14.93 -20.24
N GLU A 351 -16.62 15.17 -19.17
CA GLU A 351 -17.44 16.37 -18.95
C GLU A 351 -16.76 17.32 -17.97
#